data_AF-X1HMG9-F1
#
_entry.id   AF-X1HMG9-F1
#
_cell.length_a   1.000
_cell.length_b   1.000
_cell.length_c   1.000
_cell.angle_alpha   90.00
_cell.angle_beta   90.00
_cell.angle_gamma   90.00
#
_symmetry.space_group_name_H-M   'P 1'
#
loop_
_entity.id
_entity.type
_entity.pdbx_description
1 polymer ?
#
loop_
_entity_poly.entity_id
_entity_poly.type
_entity_poly.pdbx_seq_one_letter_code
_entity_poly.pdbx_strand_id
1 'polypeptide(L)'
;STLVSHPKVAEAAVAPFPHKIKGQAIWAFVTLMGGIEKSAKLSKELRMHVRQEIGPVFQPDVIQFADALPKTRSGKIMRRILKAIASGTEIGNVTTLADPSVVDVLLEERKKMDIEVG
;
A
#
# COMPACT_ATOMS: atom_id res chain seq x y z
N SER A 1 -7.53 -5.79 10.54
CA SER A 1 -8.01 -5.35 9.22
C SER A 1 -8.01 -6.56 8.28
N THR A 2 -8.83 -6.57 7.22
CA THR A 2 -9.00 -7.74 6.35
C THR A 2 -7.70 -8.23 5.69
N LEU A 3 -6.82 -7.33 5.22
CA LEU A 3 -5.51 -7.76 4.70
C LEU A 3 -4.63 -8.39 5.78
N VAL A 4 -4.66 -7.86 7.00
CA VAL A 4 -3.85 -8.37 8.12
C VAL A 4 -4.39 -9.70 8.67
N SER A 5 -5.65 -10.07 8.40
CA SER A 5 -6.14 -11.41 8.75
C SER A 5 -5.57 -12.51 7.85
N HIS A 6 -4.94 -12.15 6.73
CA HIS A 6 -4.25 -13.11 5.87
C HIS A 6 -2.93 -13.55 6.53
N PRO A 7 -2.64 -14.86 6.68
CA PRO A 7 -1.51 -15.36 7.49
C PRO A 7 -0.12 -14.94 6.98
N LYS A 8 -0.01 -14.54 5.72
CA LYS A 8 1.24 -14.05 5.11
C LYS A 8 1.49 -12.55 5.29
N VAL A 9 0.55 -11.79 5.86
CA VAL A 9 0.62 -10.33 5.98
C VAL A 9 0.95 -9.94 7.42
N ALA A 10 2.05 -9.21 7.61
CA ALA A 10 2.44 -8.65 8.90
C ALA A 10 1.71 -7.32 9.17
N GLU A 11 1.73 -6.41 8.19
CA GLU A 11 1.09 -5.10 8.29
C GLU A 11 0.47 -4.70 6.96
N ALA A 12 -0.59 -3.91 7.03
CA ALA A 12 -1.18 -3.32 5.83
C ALA A 12 -1.75 -1.94 6.11
N ALA A 13 -1.64 -1.05 5.12
CA ALA A 13 -2.31 0.23 5.09
C ALA A 13 -2.93 0.47 3.71
N VAL A 14 -4.05 1.18 3.68
CA VAL A 14 -4.76 1.50 2.43
C VAL A 14 -4.87 3.00 2.24
N ALA A 15 -4.79 3.45 1.00
CA ALA A 15 -5.03 4.82 0.60
C ALA A 15 -5.88 4.86 -0.67
N PRO A 16 -6.78 5.84 -0.81
CA PRO A 16 -7.48 6.06 -2.07
C PRO A 16 -6.57 6.79 -3.07
N PHE A 17 -6.76 6.54 -4.36
CA PHE A 17 -6.08 7.28 -5.44
C PHE A 17 -7.01 7.58 -6.62
N PRO A 18 -6.76 8.64 -7.41
CA PRO A 18 -7.53 8.96 -8.61
C PRO A 18 -7.45 7.85 -9.66
N HIS A 19 -8.60 7.49 -10.24
CA HIS A 19 -8.68 6.47 -11.29
C HIS A 19 -9.68 6.91 -12.37
N LYS A 20 -9.25 6.97 -13.63
CA LYS A 20 -10.01 7.53 -14.77
C LYS A 20 -11.45 7.00 -14.87
N ILE A 21 -11.65 5.70 -14.61
CA ILE A 21 -12.96 5.04 -14.76
C ILE A 21 -13.76 5.03 -13.45
N LYS A 22 -13.09 4.90 -12.31
CA LYS A 22 -13.74 4.64 -11.02
C LYS A 22 -13.94 5.92 -10.19
N GLY A 23 -13.34 7.03 -10.63
CA GLY A 23 -13.15 8.24 -9.83
C GLY A 23 -12.11 8.05 -8.72
N GLN A 24 -12.33 7.06 -7.85
CA GLN A 24 -11.41 6.63 -6.80
C GLN A 24 -11.20 5.12 -6.84
N ALA A 25 -9.95 4.70 -6.63
CA ALA A 25 -9.54 3.31 -6.54
C ALA A 25 -8.78 3.05 -5.23
N ILE A 26 -8.61 1.78 -4.86
CA ILE A 26 -8.01 1.38 -3.56
C ILE A 26 -6.57 0.93 -3.78
N TRP A 27 -5.62 1.63 -3.17
CA TRP A 27 -4.20 1.24 -3.12
C TRP A 27 -3.87 0.63 -1.75
N ALA A 28 -3.37 -0.59 -1.74
CA ALA A 28 -2.95 -1.28 -0.53
C ALA A 28 -1.43 -1.45 -0.48
N PHE A 29 -0.83 -0.95 0.60
CA PHE A 29 0.56 -1.16 0.95
C PHE A 29 0.64 -2.33 1.93
N VAL A 30 1.42 -3.35 1.60
CA VAL A 30 1.44 -4.63 2.32
C VAL A 30 2.85 -5.02 2.70
N THR A 31 3.09 -5.18 4.00
CA THR A 31 4.30 -5.78 4.55
C THR A 31 4.02 -7.24 4.86
N LEU A 32 4.85 -8.13 4.33
CA LEU A 32 4.70 -9.58 4.49
C LEU A 32 5.37 -10.05 5.78
N MET A 33 4.94 -11.21 6.26
CA MET A 33 5.68 -11.95 7.29
C MET A 33 7.08 -12.33 6.75
N GLY A 34 8.05 -12.48 7.65
CA GLY A 34 9.42 -12.87 7.29
C GLY A 34 9.46 -14.20 6.53
N GLY A 35 10.33 -14.27 5.51
CA GLY A 35 10.51 -15.46 4.68
C GLY A 35 9.45 -15.66 3.59
N ILE A 36 8.48 -14.76 3.45
CA ILE A 36 7.51 -14.80 2.35
C ILE A 36 8.00 -13.97 1.17
N GLU A 37 8.07 -14.60 -0.01
CA GLU A 37 8.46 -13.92 -1.24
C GLU A 37 7.33 -13.10 -1.87
N LYS A 38 7.67 -11.89 -2.29
CA LYS A 38 6.80 -11.00 -3.07
C LYS A 38 6.57 -11.63 -4.45
N SER A 39 5.32 -11.82 -4.85
CA SER A 39 5.00 -12.36 -6.17
C SER A 39 3.67 -11.86 -6.71
N ALA A 40 3.50 -11.87 -8.03
CA ALA A 40 2.22 -11.55 -8.68
C ALA A 40 1.10 -12.51 -8.24
N LYS A 41 1.44 -13.78 -8.01
CA LYS A 41 0.50 -14.79 -7.48
C LYS A 41 0.00 -14.38 -6.10
N LEU A 42 0.91 -14.00 -5.19
CA LEU A 42 0.54 -13.54 -3.85
C LEU A 42 -0.26 -12.23 -3.89
N SER A 43 0.10 -11.29 -4.76
CA SER A 43 -0.69 -10.08 -4.96
C SER A 43 -2.13 -10.40 -5.35
N LYS A 44 -2.35 -11.32 -6.30
CA LYS A 44 -3.69 -11.79 -6.70
C LYS A 44 -4.41 -12.50 -5.54
N GLU A 45 -3.72 -13.35 -4.80
CA GLU A 45 -4.23 -14.03 -3.60
C GLU A 45 -4.77 -13.01 -2.57
N LEU A 46 -3.99 -11.98 -2.24
CA LEU A 46 -4.40 -10.95 -1.28
C LEU A 46 -5.59 -10.12 -1.77
N ARG A 47 -5.68 -9.80 -3.07
CA ARG A 47 -6.85 -9.10 -3.63
C ARG A 47 -8.11 -9.96 -3.49
N MET A 48 -7.99 -11.26 -3.76
CA MET A 48 -9.11 -12.19 -3.64
C MET A 48 -9.54 -12.41 -2.19
N HIS A 49 -8.58 -12.46 -1.26
CA HIS A 49 -8.85 -12.53 0.18
C HIS A 49 -9.78 -11.39 0.62
N VAL A 50 -9.43 -10.14 0.27
CA VAL A 50 -10.28 -8.98 0.60
C VAL A 50 -11.65 -9.07 -0.07
N ARG A 51 -11.70 -9.47 -1.35
CA ARG A 51 -12.97 -9.66 -2.07
C ARG A 51 -13.89 -10.66 -1.38
N GLN A 52 -13.35 -11.76 -0.86
CA GLN A 52 -14.13 -12.83 -0.21
C GLN A 52 -14.63 -12.40 1.17
N GLU A 53 -13.79 -11.73 1.95
CA GLU A 53 -14.09 -11.35 3.32
C GLU A 53 -15.10 -10.20 3.44
N ILE A 54 -14.98 -9.17 2.59
CA ILE A 54 -15.79 -7.94 2.71
C ILE A 54 -16.49 -7.52 1.42
N GLY A 55 -16.19 -8.16 0.30
CA GLY A 55 -16.90 -7.97 -0.97
C GLY A 55 -16.10 -7.28 -2.08
N PRO A 56 -16.60 -7.36 -3.32
CA PRO A 56 -15.88 -6.93 -4.52
C PRO A 56 -15.60 -5.43 -4.62
N VAL A 57 -16.43 -4.60 -3.97
CA VAL A 57 -16.26 -3.14 -3.98
C VAL A 57 -15.02 -2.70 -3.19
N PHE A 58 -14.60 -3.49 -2.21
CA PHE A 58 -13.43 -3.18 -1.37
C PHE A 58 -12.15 -3.88 -1.82
N GLN A 59 -12.21 -4.68 -2.88
CA GLN A 59 -11.05 -5.35 -3.44
C GLN A 59 -10.00 -4.29 -3.84
N PRO A 60 -8.76 -4.37 -3.34
CA PRO A 60 -7.70 -3.44 -3.73
C PRO A 60 -7.47 -3.47 -5.24
N ASP A 61 -7.33 -2.29 -5.83
CA ASP A 61 -6.94 -2.11 -7.23
C ASP A 61 -5.45 -2.35 -7.41
N VAL A 62 -4.67 -1.95 -6.40
CA VAL A 62 -3.22 -2.07 -6.36
C VAL A 62 -2.80 -2.72 -5.05
N ILE A 63 -1.89 -3.69 -5.15
CA ILE A 63 -1.12 -4.22 -4.01
C ILE A 63 0.34 -3.87 -4.27
N GLN A 64 0.86 -2.95 -3.47
CA GLN A 64 2.27 -2.61 -3.43
C GLN A 64 2.90 -3.26 -2.22
N PHE A 65 3.84 -4.17 -2.45
CA PHE A 65 4.61 -4.75 -1.36
C PHE A 65 5.59 -3.70 -0.81
N ALA A 66 5.64 -3.60 0.51
CA ALA A 66 6.42 -2.62 1.22
C ALA A 66 7.14 -3.30 2.39
N ASP A 67 8.47 -3.23 2.43
CA ASP A 67 9.24 -3.84 3.52
C ASP A 67 9.02 -3.09 4.85
N ALA A 68 8.67 -1.81 4.77
CA ALA A 68 8.23 -1.01 5.90
C ALA A 68 7.18 0.03 5.49
N LEU A 69 6.32 0.42 6.43
CA LEU A 69 5.37 1.53 6.26
C LEU A 69 5.93 2.81 6.90
N PRO A 70 5.65 3.99 6.34
CA PRO A 70 6.14 5.25 6.88
C PRO A 70 5.45 5.51 8.23
N LYS A 71 6.23 5.41 9.30
CA LYS A 71 5.76 5.58 10.68
C LYS A 71 6.47 6.74 11.37
N THR A 72 5.74 7.46 12.22
CA THR A 72 6.32 8.44 13.13
C THR A 72 7.25 7.75 14.14
N ARG A 73 8.07 8.52 14.86
CA ARG A 73 8.87 8.02 15.99
C ARG A 73 8.05 7.35 17.11
N SER A 74 6.74 7.61 17.15
CA SER A 74 5.78 6.96 18.05
C SER A 74 5.09 5.72 17.45
N GLY A 75 5.52 5.27 16.26
CA GLY A 75 5.01 4.07 15.59
C GLY A 75 3.71 4.26 14.79
N LYS A 76 3.15 5.48 14.72
CA LYS A 76 1.91 5.74 13.99
C LYS A 76 2.16 5.83 12.49
N ILE A 77 1.38 5.09 11.69
CA ILE A 77 1.46 5.15 10.22
C ILE A 77 1.06 6.55 9.73
N MET A 78 1.92 7.18 8.94
CA MET A 78 1.66 8.48 8.30
C MET A 78 0.89 8.29 7.00
N ARG A 79 -0.42 8.04 7.12
CA ARG A 79 -1.33 7.79 5.98
C ARG A 79 -1.31 8.87 4.89
N ARG A 80 -1.01 10.14 5.27
CA ARG A 80 -0.86 11.25 4.31
C ARG A 80 0.22 10.96 3.26
N ILE A 81 1.34 10.38 3.66
CA ILE A 81 2.45 10.04 2.76
C ILE A 81 2.04 8.91 1.82
N LEU A 82 1.38 7.88 2.34
CA LEU A 82 0.84 6.77 1.54
C LEU A 82 -0.17 7.27 0.48
N LYS A 83 -1.04 8.22 0.84
CA LYS A 83 -1.95 8.86 -0.11
C LYS A 83 -1.21 9.66 -1.18
N ALA A 84 -0.18 10.42 -0.80
CA ALA A 84 0.61 11.18 -1.76
C ALA A 84 1.34 10.25 -2.75
N ILE A 85 1.92 9.15 -2.26
CA ILE A 85 2.54 8.12 -3.09
C ILE A 85 1.49 7.50 -4.03
N ALA A 86 0.37 6.99 -3.50
CA ALA A 86 -0.67 6.36 -4.33
C ALA A 86 -1.21 7.30 -5.42
N SER A 87 -1.41 8.58 -5.10
CA SER A 87 -1.89 9.60 -6.03
C SER A 87 -0.80 10.24 -6.90
N GLY A 88 0.49 9.90 -6.72
CA GLY A 88 1.59 10.54 -7.45
C GLY A 88 1.74 12.04 -7.20
N THR A 89 1.33 12.54 -6.03
CA THR A 89 1.42 13.97 -5.66
C THR A 89 2.63 14.24 -4.78
N GLU A 90 2.93 15.51 -4.54
CA GLU A 90 4.01 15.90 -3.61
C GLU A 90 3.78 15.35 -2.20
N ILE A 91 4.85 14.79 -1.61
CA ILE A 91 4.83 14.16 -0.29
C ILE A 91 4.96 15.20 0.83
N GLY A 92 5.54 16.37 0.56
CA GLY A 92 5.78 17.40 1.57
C GLY A 92 6.74 16.95 2.68
N ASN A 93 6.61 17.53 3.88
CA ASN A 93 7.54 17.30 4.99
C ASN A 93 7.46 15.87 5.57
N VAL A 94 8.61 15.21 5.73
CA VAL A 94 8.78 13.84 6.27
C VAL A 94 9.68 13.76 7.51
N THR A 95 10.10 14.90 8.09
CA THR A 95 11.04 14.99 9.22
C THR A 95 10.57 14.30 10.51
N THR A 96 9.27 14.04 10.65
CA THR A 96 8.68 13.35 11.81
C THR A 96 8.68 11.83 11.69
N LEU A 97 9.09 11.29 10.54
CA LEU A 97 9.27 9.85 10.37
C LEU A 97 10.39 9.32 11.27
N ALA A 98 10.22 8.09 11.73
CA ALA A 98 11.29 7.33 12.37
C ALA A 98 12.42 7.04 11.36
N ASP A 99 12.02 6.68 10.13
CA ASP A 99 12.91 6.45 9.01
C ASP A 99 12.33 7.10 7.74
N PRO A 100 12.89 8.24 7.30
CA PRO A 100 12.49 8.90 6.07
C PRO A 100 12.80 8.11 4.78
N SER A 101 13.80 7.23 4.78
CA SER A 101 14.26 6.51 3.58
C SER A 101 13.20 5.53 3.03
N VAL A 102 12.28 5.07 3.89
CA VAL A 102 11.11 4.27 3.50
C VAL A 102 10.30 4.95 2.40
N VAL A 103 10.26 6.28 2.40
CA VAL A 103 9.52 7.05 1.39
C VAL A 103 10.10 6.85 -0.01
N ASP A 104 11.42 6.90 -0.12
CA ASP A 104 12.13 6.73 -1.39
C ASP A 104 11.94 5.30 -1.92
N VAL A 105 12.05 4.30 -1.04
CA VAL A 105 11.79 2.89 -1.42
C VAL A 105 10.37 2.71 -1.96
N LEU A 106 9.37 3.29 -1.29
CA LEU A 106 7.98 3.21 -1.75
C LEU A 106 7.75 3.93 -3.08
N LEU A 107 8.45 5.04 -3.32
CA LEU A 107 8.40 5.74 -4.61
C LEU A 107 9.02 4.91 -5.74
N GLU A 108 10.18 4.30 -5.48
CA GLU A 108 10.85 3.43 -6.46
C GLU A 108 10.00 2.19 -6.79
N GLU A 109 9.42 1.53 -5.78
CA GLU A 109 8.51 0.41 -6.01
C GLU A 109 7.27 0.85 -6.80
N ARG A 110 6.69 2.02 -6.50
CA ARG A 110 5.57 2.56 -7.29
C ARG A 110 5.95 2.78 -8.75
N LYS A 111 7.12 3.34 -9.04
CA LYS A 111 7.56 3.62 -10.43
C LYS A 111 7.64 2.34 -11.27
N LYS A 112 8.00 1.20 -10.66
CA LYS A 112 8.07 -0.11 -11.34
C LYS A 112 6.69 -0.66 -11.74
N MET A 113 5.60 -0.17 -11.16
CA MET A 113 4.26 -0.73 -11.34
C MET A 113 3.50 -0.14 -12.54
N ASP A 114 4.09 0.82 -13.27
CA ASP A 114 3.54 1.47 -14.47
C ASP A 114 2.04 1.83 -14.35
N ILE A 115 1.69 2.51 -13.25
CA ILE A 115 0.30 2.89 -12.97
C ILE A 115 0.04 4.31 -13.45
N GLU A 116 -0.82 4.45 -14.46
CA GLU A 116 -1.39 5.74 -14.83
C GLU A 116 -2.29 6.25 -13.71
N VAL A 117 -1.94 7.42 -13.18
CA VAL A 117 -2.85 8.17 -12.32
C VAL A 117 -3.80 8.97 -13.21
N GLY A 118 -5.09 8.86 -12.92
CA GLY A 118 -6.16 9.53 -13.67
C GLY A 118 -6.31 11.01 -13.36
#